data_AF-K2PTU2-F1
#
_entry.id   AF-K2PTU2-F1
#
_cell.length_a   1.000
_cell.length_b   1.000
_cell.length_c   1.000
_cell.angle_alpha   90.00
_cell.angle_beta   90.00
_cell.angle_gamma   90.00
#
_symmetry.space_group_name_H-M   'P 1'
#
loop_
_entity.id
_entity.type
_entity.pdbx_description
1 polymer ?
#
loop_
_entity_poly.entity_id
_entity_poly.type
_entity_poly.pdbx_seq_one_letter_code
_entity_poly.pdbx_strand_id
1 'polypeptide(L)'
;MTQHSFPWNDVNGDRLYDAEDFMRFFAAFLKTGIVMSFEDGLRVRSAQNGMNIQIGKGSGVIDGNSYMNDEDIAIQVNVASSLQNRTDSIVLRMDKNARDTYIAYKPSDTTVVRNDIIYELLLAKISVKANATQITDADITDMRSDPTVCGWSTPFDNINVDGIVDQYKSVFAQADIDFQAWFQNLKNQLDDNQAANLQNQIDAVNNVIVQKAIPAGASLDDYKTEGEFSKSTSTVVTGAPEGVTGAFRLSVRTILGSSGIFQMLYDYATRAVYYRIGNTSLGFNLSWQKTVTSDETGIAKVEKLEVSDNPVYGVTTNNGWYEERLGENYYRWTQIFTVGANIAAATGSLYNSDTLTIPAAPTGAVNTNRTVTISAAPWPCWTGYFATAGGFRLFSTVVRSYGQVTLEAVLYGSKN
;
A
#
# COMPACT_ATOMS: atom_id res chain seq x y z
N MET A 1 26.11 15.49 50.61
CA MET A 1 25.59 14.16 50.23
C MET A 1 26.56 13.14 50.80
N THR A 2 26.12 12.34 51.75
CA THR A 2 26.97 11.29 52.36
C THR A 2 26.74 10.00 51.57
N GLN A 3 27.82 9.45 50.99
CA GLN A 3 27.79 8.20 50.26
C GLN A 3 28.47 7.14 51.12
N HIS A 4 27.87 5.95 51.21
CA HIS A 4 28.38 4.84 52.02
C HIS A 4 28.71 3.65 51.10
N SER A 5 29.86 3.02 51.32
CA SER A 5 30.33 1.84 50.59
C SER A 5 30.89 0.85 51.61
N PHE A 6 30.20 -0.28 51.82
CA PHE A 6 30.37 -1.18 52.95
C PHE A 6 29.78 -2.58 52.63
N PRO A 7 30.34 -3.70 53.14
CA PRO A 7 31.60 -3.80 53.88
C PRO A 7 32.84 -3.96 52.97
N TRP A 8 33.99 -3.54 53.46
CA TRP A 8 35.32 -3.69 52.86
C TRP A 8 36.30 -4.28 53.87
N ASN A 9 37.44 -4.79 53.41
CA ASN A 9 38.51 -5.20 54.33
C ASN A 9 39.15 -3.97 54.97
N ASP A 10 39.39 -4.07 56.28
CA ASP A 10 40.18 -3.11 57.05
C ASP A 10 41.66 -3.21 56.68
N VAL A 11 42.33 -2.06 56.52
CA VAL A 11 43.78 -1.98 56.31
C VAL A 11 44.34 -0.94 57.28
N ASN A 12 45.04 -1.41 58.31
CA ASN A 12 45.63 -0.57 59.36
C ASN A 12 44.59 0.24 60.17
N GLY A 13 43.38 -0.27 60.37
CA GLY A 13 42.34 0.40 61.16
C GLY A 13 41.62 1.54 60.44
N ASP A 14 41.78 1.66 59.12
CA ASP A 14 41.17 2.70 58.31
C ASP A 14 39.66 2.49 58.06
N ARG A 15 39.15 1.28 58.31
CA ARG A 15 37.77 0.87 58.03
C ARG A 15 37.20 -0.02 59.15
N LEU A 16 37.36 0.42 60.38
CA LEU A 16 36.64 -0.14 61.53
C LEU A 16 35.14 0.15 61.39
N TYR A 17 34.32 -0.86 61.67
CA TYR A 17 32.86 -0.78 61.58
C TYR A 17 32.22 -0.79 62.95
N ASP A 18 31.16 -0.01 63.09
CA ASP A 18 30.33 -0.02 64.29
C ASP A 18 28.97 -0.69 64.06
N ALA A 19 28.16 -0.75 65.11
CA ALA A 19 26.83 -1.33 65.03
C ALA A 19 25.90 -0.52 64.09
N GLU A 20 26.08 0.79 63.99
CA GLU A 20 25.24 1.66 63.16
C GLU A 20 25.49 1.41 61.66
N ASP A 21 26.72 1.09 61.27
CA ASP A 21 27.06 0.69 59.91
C ASP A 21 26.31 -0.57 59.46
N PHE A 22 26.27 -1.59 60.32
CA PHE A 22 25.54 -2.82 60.05
C PHE A 22 24.02 -2.62 60.10
N MET A 23 23.51 -1.85 61.07
CA MET A 23 22.08 -1.50 61.14
C MET A 23 21.64 -0.79 59.86
N ARG A 24 22.39 0.20 59.39
CA ARG A 24 22.11 0.90 58.13
C ARG A 24 22.10 -0.04 56.92
N PHE A 25 23.03 -1.00 56.87
CA PHE A 25 23.04 -2.01 55.83
C PHE A 25 21.79 -2.89 55.86
N PHE A 26 21.40 -3.41 57.03
CA PHE A 26 20.20 -4.25 57.14
C PHE A 26 18.90 -3.48 56.91
N ALA A 27 18.81 -2.22 57.33
CA ALA A 27 17.65 -1.36 57.09
C ALA A 27 17.38 -1.10 55.59
N ALA A 28 18.41 -1.20 54.74
CA ALA A 28 18.25 -1.07 53.30
C ALA A 28 17.38 -2.20 52.70
N PHE A 29 17.41 -3.39 53.32
CA PHE A 29 16.69 -4.56 52.83
C PHE A 29 15.47 -4.88 53.70
N LEU A 30 15.60 -4.81 55.02
CA LEU A 30 14.58 -5.25 55.97
C LEU A 30 13.79 -4.06 56.50
N LYS A 31 12.48 -4.10 56.31
CA LYS A 31 11.55 -3.17 56.96
C LYS A 31 11.50 -3.41 58.47
N THR A 32 11.36 -2.34 59.24
CA THR A 32 11.00 -2.40 60.67
C THR A 32 9.70 -3.18 60.87
N GLY A 33 9.71 -4.19 61.73
CA GLY A 33 8.57 -5.06 62.00
C GLY A 33 8.97 -6.42 62.58
N ILE A 34 8.00 -7.31 62.75
CA ILE A 34 8.21 -8.68 63.25
C ILE A 34 8.48 -9.64 62.10
N VAL A 35 9.44 -10.55 62.27
CA VAL A 35 9.77 -11.55 61.24
C VAL A 35 8.77 -12.70 61.33
N MET A 36 7.76 -12.70 60.45
CA MET A 36 6.66 -13.67 60.49
C MET A 36 7.11 -15.12 60.30
N SER A 37 8.19 -15.35 59.53
CA SER A 37 8.66 -16.68 59.16
C SER A 37 9.59 -17.34 60.18
N PHE A 38 9.91 -16.66 61.28
CA PHE A 38 10.85 -17.17 62.28
C PHE A 38 10.10 -17.67 63.52
N GLU A 39 10.12 -18.99 63.72
CA GLU A 39 9.51 -19.69 64.85
C GLU A 39 8.03 -19.30 65.08
N ASP A 40 7.65 -18.92 66.30
CA ASP A 40 6.30 -18.45 66.67
C ASP A 40 6.06 -16.96 66.36
N GLY A 41 7.07 -16.26 65.83
CA GLY A 41 6.99 -14.84 65.46
C GLY A 41 6.68 -13.91 66.63
N LEU A 42 7.17 -14.22 67.84
CA LEU A 42 6.91 -13.44 69.07
C LEU A 42 5.41 -13.33 69.40
N ARG A 43 4.63 -14.37 69.08
CA ARG A 43 3.19 -14.39 69.36
C ARG A 43 2.93 -14.42 70.86
N VAL A 44 2.04 -13.55 71.32
CA VAL A 44 1.55 -13.54 72.71
C VAL A 44 0.35 -14.49 72.82
N ARG A 45 0.39 -15.42 73.78
CA ARG A 45 -0.67 -16.38 74.11
C ARG A 45 -0.89 -16.42 75.62
N SER A 46 -2.06 -16.89 76.07
CA SER A 46 -2.29 -17.17 77.48
C SER A 46 -1.52 -18.41 77.92
N ALA A 47 -1.05 -18.45 79.16
CA ALA A 47 -0.48 -19.67 79.76
C ALA A 47 -1.56 -20.70 80.16
N GLN A 48 -2.81 -20.48 79.72
CA GLN A 48 -4.02 -21.27 79.96
C GLN A 48 -4.44 -21.47 81.43
N ASN A 49 -3.63 -21.16 82.44
CA ASN A 49 -4.01 -21.25 83.85
C ASN A 49 -3.43 -20.08 84.64
N GLY A 50 -4.30 -19.26 85.23
CA GLY A 50 -3.91 -18.11 86.04
C GLY A 50 -3.60 -16.85 85.24
N MET A 51 -3.00 -15.87 85.91
CA MET A 51 -2.73 -14.53 85.40
C MET A 51 -1.36 -14.46 84.71
N ASN A 52 -1.09 -15.39 83.81
CA ASN A 52 0.19 -15.48 83.10
C ASN A 52 -0.04 -15.54 81.59
N ILE A 53 0.86 -14.89 80.85
CA ILE A 53 0.94 -14.97 79.39
C ILE A 53 2.32 -15.51 79.00
N GLN A 54 2.42 -16.00 77.77
CA GLN A 54 3.64 -16.47 77.15
C GLN A 54 3.85 -15.73 75.83
N ILE A 55 5.07 -15.26 75.60
CA ILE A 55 5.52 -14.73 74.33
C ILE A 55 6.37 -15.83 73.70
N GLY A 56 5.94 -16.31 72.54
CA GLY A 56 6.66 -17.37 71.84
C GLY A 56 8.02 -16.93 71.32
N LYS A 57 8.83 -17.92 70.95
CA LYS A 57 10.08 -17.75 70.20
C LYS A 57 9.84 -16.88 68.94
N GLY A 58 10.84 -16.11 68.51
CA GLY A 58 10.66 -15.23 67.36
C GLY A 58 11.75 -14.20 67.15
N SER A 59 11.57 -13.36 66.13
CA SER A 59 12.50 -12.29 65.80
C SER A 59 11.77 -11.01 65.37
N GLY A 60 12.40 -9.86 65.63
CA GLY A 60 11.95 -8.56 65.17
C GLY A 60 13.11 -7.72 64.64
N VAL A 61 12.81 -6.78 63.75
CA VAL A 61 13.76 -5.83 63.19
C VAL A 61 13.27 -4.42 63.48
N ILE A 62 14.13 -3.56 64.03
CA ILE A 62 13.86 -2.15 64.28
C ILE A 62 15.02 -1.34 63.69
N ASP A 63 14.76 -0.64 62.59
CA ASP A 63 15.75 0.21 61.91
C ASP A 63 17.08 -0.52 61.62
N GLY A 64 16.96 -1.78 61.17
CA GLY A 64 18.09 -2.67 60.90
C GLY A 64 18.74 -3.32 62.13
N ASN A 65 18.37 -2.93 63.35
CA ASN A 65 18.69 -3.68 64.56
C ASN A 65 17.85 -4.96 64.61
N SER A 66 18.46 -6.10 64.93
CA SER A 66 17.76 -7.38 65.03
C SER A 66 17.63 -7.83 66.48
N TYR A 67 16.41 -8.24 66.83
CA TYR A 67 16.09 -8.98 68.05
C TYR A 67 15.78 -10.43 67.68
N MET A 68 16.35 -11.39 68.42
CA MET A 68 16.07 -12.81 68.27
C MET A 68 15.91 -13.44 69.65
N ASN A 69 14.86 -14.24 69.79
CA ASN A 69 14.54 -14.94 71.01
C ASN A 69 14.19 -16.38 70.67
N ASP A 70 14.90 -17.32 71.30
CA ASP A 70 14.83 -18.75 71.02
C ASP A 70 14.11 -19.53 72.13
N GLU A 71 13.59 -18.88 73.16
CA GLU A 71 12.81 -19.51 74.24
C GLU A 71 11.52 -18.76 74.58
N ASP A 72 10.53 -19.45 75.14
CA ASP A 72 9.27 -18.80 75.52
C ASP A 72 9.46 -17.89 76.73
N ILE A 73 8.98 -16.65 76.63
CA ILE A 73 9.06 -15.66 77.72
C ILE A 73 7.74 -15.65 78.48
N ALA A 74 7.77 -16.07 79.74
CA ALA A 74 6.62 -15.98 80.64
C ALA A 74 6.53 -14.59 81.27
N ILE A 75 5.36 -13.97 81.20
CA ILE A 75 5.07 -12.70 81.89
C ILE A 75 3.89 -12.88 82.82
N GLN A 76 4.09 -12.49 84.08
CA GLN A 76 3.03 -12.43 85.06
C GLN A 76 2.25 -11.11 84.90
N VAL A 77 0.96 -11.22 84.60
CA VAL A 77 0.04 -10.09 84.51
C VAL A 77 -0.53 -9.83 85.90
N ASN A 78 -0.40 -8.60 86.38
CA ASN A 78 -0.99 -8.25 87.67
C ASN A 78 -2.52 -8.25 87.56
N VAL A 79 -3.21 -8.71 88.61
CA VAL A 79 -4.68 -8.59 88.68
C VAL A 79 -5.10 -7.12 88.54
N ALA A 80 -6.22 -6.89 87.86
CA ALA A 80 -6.83 -5.57 87.79
C ALA A 80 -7.44 -5.19 89.15
N SER A 81 -7.73 -3.89 89.32
CA SER A 81 -8.55 -3.43 90.45
C SER A 81 -9.89 -4.16 90.47
N SER A 82 -10.48 -4.35 91.66
CA SER A 82 -11.80 -4.97 91.81
C SER A 82 -12.94 -4.16 91.18
N LEU A 83 -12.66 -2.90 90.80
CA LEU A 83 -13.66 -1.92 90.36
C LEU A 83 -13.63 -1.60 88.87
N GLN A 84 -12.51 -1.81 88.17
CA GLN A 84 -12.34 -1.34 86.79
C GLN A 84 -11.47 -2.30 85.96
N ASN A 85 -11.90 -2.53 84.73
CA ASN A 85 -11.08 -3.19 83.71
C ASN A 85 -9.93 -2.27 83.30
N ARG A 86 -8.79 -2.85 82.92
CA ARG A 86 -7.69 -2.13 82.27
C ARG A 86 -7.21 -2.86 81.02
N THR A 87 -6.51 -2.14 80.16
CA THR A 87 -5.81 -2.74 79.02
C THR A 87 -4.33 -2.55 79.20
N ASP A 88 -3.60 -3.66 79.20
CA ASP A 88 -2.15 -3.67 79.24
C ASP A 88 -1.60 -3.91 77.83
N SER A 89 -0.30 -3.67 77.61
CA SER A 89 0.34 -4.00 76.35
C SER A 89 1.68 -4.70 76.50
N ILE A 90 2.01 -5.48 75.47
CA ILE A 90 3.32 -6.09 75.28
C ILE A 90 3.96 -5.46 74.05
N VAL A 91 5.15 -4.90 74.23
CA VAL A 91 5.91 -4.25 73.15
C VAL A 91 7.29 -4.88 73.02
N LEU A 92 7.81 -4.93 71.79
CA LEU A 92 9.24 -5.06 71.55
C LEU A 92 9.82 -3.64 71.57
N ARG A 93 10.74 -3.37 72.50
CA ARG A 93 11.32 -2.05 72.72
C ARG A 93 12.80 -2.08 72.40
N MET A 94 13.24 -1.21 71.49
CA MET A 94 14.64 -0.83 71.35
C MET A 94 14.89 0.41 72.22
N ASP A 95 15.89 0.33 73.10
CA ASP A 95 16.35 1.44 73.94
C ASP A 95 17.84 1.70 73.67
N LYS A 96 18.14 2.83 73.03
CA LYS A 96 19.51 3.18 72.65
C LYS A 96 20.39 3.57 73.83
N ASN A 97 19.80 4.04 74.94
CA ASN A 97 20.56 4.35 76.16
C ASN A 97 20.99 3.06 76.86
N ALA A 98 20.08 2.09 76.94
CA ALA A 98 20.37 0.75 77.48
C ALA A 98 21.25 -0.08 76.52
N ARG A 99 21.25 0.28 75.23
CA ARG A 99 21.86 -0.48 74.13
C ARG A 99 21.30 -1.90 74.04
N ASP A 100 19.98 -2.00 74.20
CA ASP A 100 19.28 -3.27 74.26
C ASP A 100 17.94 -3.20 73.52
N THR A 101 17.52 -4.34 72.99
CA THR A 101 16.21 -4.54 72.37
C THR A 101 15.53 -5.71 73.08
N TYR A 102 14.42 -5.45 73.76
CA TYR A 102 13.82 -6.42 74.68
C TYR A 102 12.29 -6.32 74.74
N ILE A 103 11.64 -7.36 75.25
CA ILE A 103 10.19 -7.38 75.47
C ILE A 103 9.84 -6.60 76.74
N ALA A 104 8.94 -5.62 76.63
CA ALA A 104 8.45 -4.83 77.75
C ALA A 104 6.94 -5.02 77.94
N TYR A 105 6.54 -5.26 79.19
CA TYR A 105 5.15 -5.26 79.63
C TYR A 105 4.78 -3.89 80.20
N LYS A 106 3.68 -3.31 79.69
CA LYS A 106 3.20 -1.98 80.03
C LYS A 106 1.78 -2.08 80.63
N PRO A 107 1.65 -2.08 81.97
CA PRO A 107 0.34 -2.14 82.61
C PRO A 107 -0.42 -0.82 82.44
N SER A 108 -1.72 -0.88 82.14
CA SER A 108 -2.60 0.27 81.92
C SER A 108 -2.11 1.27 80.85
N ASP A 109 -1.19 0.88 79.97
CA ASP A 109 -0.63 1.73 78.93
C ASP A 109 -0.52 0.96 77.62
N THR A 110 -1.08 1.54 76.56
CA THR A 110 -1.07 0.98 75.20
C THR A 110 -0.44 1.93 74.18
N THR A 111 0.13 3.04 74.66
CA THR A 111 0.84 4.01 73.83
C THR A 111 2.09 3.36 73.24
N VAL A 112 2.42 3.71 72.00
CA VAL A 112 3.65 3.23 71.34
C VAL A 112 4.62 4.40 71.27
N VAL A 113 5.78 4.25 71.88
CA VAL A 113 6.83 5.29 71.89
C VAL A 113 7.73 5.09 70.66
N ARG A 114 7.85 6.14 69.84
CA ARG A 114 8.78 6.19 68.69
C ARG A 114 9.48 7.53 68.67
N ASN A 115 10.68 7.58 69.23
CA ASN A 115 11.55 8.75 69.24
C ASN A 115 13.02 8.30 69.06
N ASP A 116 13.95 9.24 69.13
CA ASP A 116 15.37 8.97 68.84
C ASP A 116 16.04 8.00 69.82
N ILE A 117 15.48 7.86 71.03
CA ILE A 117 16.03 7.04 72.14
C ILE A 117 15.29 5.70 72.24
N ILE A 118 13.97 5.73 72.20
CA ILE A 118 13.09 4.57 72.38
C ILE A 118 12.23 4.37 71.14
N TYR A 119 12.25 3.16 70.61
CA TYR A 119 11.37 2.73 69.52
C TYR A 119 10.64 1.44 69.90
N GLU A 120 9.32 1.46 69.81
CA GLU A 120 8.45 0.34 70.19
C GLU A 120 7.65 -0.22 69.01
N LEU A 121 7.50 -1.55 69.01
CA LEU A 121 6.55 -2.30 68.20
C LEU A 121 5.55 -2.99 69.11
N LEU A 122 4.25 -2.71 68.93
CA LEU A 122 3.19 -3.29 69.76
C LEU A 122 2.88 -4.72 69.33
N LEU A 123 3.19 -5.71 70.16
CA LEU A 123 2.93 -7.13 69.86
C LEU A 123 1.49 -7.52 70.17
N ALA A 124 0.98 -7.13 71.33
CA ALA A 124 -0.39 -7.45 71.74
C ALA A 124 -0.95 -6.45 72.76
N LYS A 125 -2.27 -6.37 72.81
CA LYS A 125 -3.04 -5.74 73.89
C LYS A 125 -3.71 -6.82 74.73
N ILE A 126 -3.74 -6.64 76.04
CA ILE A 126 -4.29 -7.60 76.99
C ILE A 126 -5.43 -6.94 77.74
N SER A 127 -6.64 -7.45 77.60
CA SER A 127 -7.82 -6.99 78.33
C SER A 127 -7.85 -7.66 79.71
N VAL A 128 -7.49 -6.91 80.75
CA VAL A 128 -7.53 -7.40 82.13
C VAL A 128 -8.84 -6.95 82.77
N LYS A 129 -9.80 -7.88 82.86
CA LYS A 129 -11.12 -7.63 83.46
C LYS A 129 -11.01 -7.48 84.98
N ALA A 130 -11.92 -6.69 85.57
CA ALA A 130 -12.05 -6.57 87.01
C ALA A 130 -12.31 -7.94 87.65
N ASN A 131 -11.59 -8.24 88.73
CA ASN A 131 -11.64 -9.54 89.43
C ASN A 131 -11.26 -10.76 88.56
N ALA A 132 -10.54 -10.56 87.45
CA ALA A 132 -10.02 -11.68 86.66
C ALA A 132 -9.06 -12.53 87.49
N THR A 133 -9.27 -13.85 87.47
CA THR A 133 -8.38 -14.85 88.05
C THR A 133 -7.52 -15.57 86.99
N GLN A 134 -7.79 -15.28 85.72
CA GLN A 134 -7.15 -15.89 84.57
C GLN A 134 -7.17 -14.95 83.36
N ILE A 135 -6.11 -14.99 82.56
CA ILE A 135 -6.10 -14.41 81.20
C ILE A 135 -6.33 -15.56 80.22
N THR A 136 -7.27 -15.39 79.31
CA THR A 136 -7.53 -16.33 78.20
C THR A 136 -7.04 -15.77 76.87
N ASP A 137 -6.89 -16.60 75.85
CA ASP A 137 -6.52 -16.13 74.51
C ASP A 137 -7.54 -15.12 73.93
N ALA A 138 -8.80 -15.19 74.34
CA ALA A 138 -9.84 -14.22 73.94
C ALA A 138 -9.63 -12.83 74.56
N ASP A 139 -8.86 -12.73 75.64
CA ASP A 139 -8.49 -11.47 76.28
C ASP A 139 -7.23 -10.85 75.63
N ILE A 140 -6.59 -11.52 74.68
CA ILE A 140 -5.36 -11.08 74.01
C ILE A 140 -5.70 -10.68 72.57
N THR A 141 -5.53 -9.40 72.25
CA THR A 141 -5.60 -8.90 70.88
C THR A 141 -4.19 -8.84 70.28
N ASP A 142 -3.94 -9.67 69.28
CA ASP A 142 -2.70 -9.66 68.51
C ASP A 142 -2.62 -8.40 67.63
N MET A 143 -1.53 -7.64 67.76
CA MET A 143 -1.30 -6.38 67.06
C MET A 143 -0.16 -6.49 66.02
N ARG A 144 0.46 -7.67 65.86
CA ARG A 144 1.65 -7.83 65.00
C ARG A 144 1.38 -7.53 63.53
N SER A 145 0.16 -7.83 63.05
CA SER A 145 -0.25 -7.54 61.68
C SER A 145 -0.65 -6.08 61.42
N ASP A 146 -0.75 -5.25 62.45
CA ASP A 146 -1.14 -3.83 62.31
C ASP A 146 0.10 -2.99 61.94
N PRO A 147 0.20 -2.49 60.69
CA PRO A 147 1.38 -1.75 60.24
C PRO A 147 1.53 -0.37 60.91
N THR A 148 0.51 0.14 61.59
CA THR A 148 0.57 1.46 62.23
C THR A 148 1.35 1.42 63.53
N VAL A 149 1.27 0.31 64.28
CA VAL A 149 1.87 0.14 65.61
C VAL A 149 2.93 -0.96 65.68
N CYS A 150 2.95 -1.88 64.71
CA CYS A 150 3.89 -2.99 64.64
C CYS A 150 4.29 -3.25 63.17
N GLY A 151 3.63 -4.23 62.53
CA GLY A 151 3.85 -4.60 61.14
C GLY A 151 4.83 -5.76 60.99
N TRP A 152 4.80 -6.38 59.81
CA TRP A 152 5.72 -7.46 59.45
C TRP A 152 6.99 -6.91 58.82
N SER A 153 8.13 -7.49 59.19
CA SER A 153 9.39 -7.27 58.50
C SER A 153 9.38 -8.06 57.19
N THR A 154 9.68 -7.39 56.09
CA THR A 154 9.69 -7.95 54.74
C THR A 154 10.86 -7.36 53.96
N PRO A 155 11.54 -8.17 53.13
CA PRO A 155 12.57 -7.68 52.22
C PRO A 155 12.00 -7.05 50.93
N PHE A 156 10.70 -7.21 50.67
CA PHE A 156 10.08 -6.89 49.38
C PHE A 156 9.44 -5.50 49.31
N ASP A 157 9.09 -4.90 50.44
CA ASP A 157 8.45 -3.57 50.49
C ASP A 157 9.43 -2.43 50.18
N ASN A 158 10.74 -2.64 50.38
CA ASN A 158 11.78 -1.63 50.16
C ASN A 158 12.23 -1.50 48.68
N ILE A 159 11.54 -2.16 47.74
CA ILE A 159 11.88 -2.08 46.31
C ILE A 159 11.27 -0.79 45.73
N ASN A 160 12.10 0.24 45.52
CA ASN A 160 11.68 1.45 44.81
C ASN A 160 11.52 1.16 43.31
N VAL A 161 10.27 1.04 42.86
CA VAL A 161 9.90 0.85 41.45
C VAL A 161 9.38 2.12 40.78
N ASP A 162 9.30 3.24 41.50
CA ASP A 162 8.64 4.47 41.02
C ASP A 162 9.29 4.98 39.72
N GLY A 163 10.62 4.98 39.66
CA GLY A 163 11.36 5.41 38.46
C GLY A 163 11.15 4.48 37.25
N ILE A 164 10.94 3.18 37.48
CA ILE A 164 10.66 2.21 36.41
C ILE A 164 9.24 2.44 35.89
N VAL A 165 8.27 2.62 36.79
CA VAL A 165 6.88 2.88 36.44
C VAL A 165 6.74 4.18 35.65
N ASP A 166 7.44 5.25 36.05
CA ASP A 166 7.40 6.52 35.35
C ASP A 166 8.08 6.46 33.97
N GLN A 167 9.17 5.69 33.84
CA GLN A 167 9.77 5.41 32.53
C GLN A 167 8.78 4.69 31.60
N TYR A 168 8.08 3.66 32.08
CA TYR A 168 7.07 2.96 31.28
C TYR A 168 5.91 3.88 30.87
N LYS A 169 5.39 4.72 31.78
CA LYS A 169 4.36 5.71 31.44
C LYS A 169 4.83 6.65 30.33
N SER A 170 6.08 7.11 30.40
CA SER A 170 6.66 7.98 29.37
C SER A 170 6.75 7.30 28.01
N VAL A 171 7.12 6.01 27.97
CA VAL A 171 7.16 5.23 26.72
C VAL A 171 5.77 5.09 26.10
N PHE A 172 4.74 4.80 26.91
CA PHE A 172 3.37 4.71 26.41
C PHE A 172 2.83 6.05 25.92
N ALA A 173 3.11 7.14 26.62
CA ALA A 173 2.70 8.48 26.19
C ALA A 173 3.36 8.87 24.85
N GLN A 174 4.65 8.55 24.68
CA GLN A 174 5.34 8.82 23.42
C GLN A 174 4.78 7.97 22.28
N ALA A 175 4.48 6.69 22.51
CA ALA A 175 3.87 5.83 21.51
C ALA A 175 2.50 6.33 21.04
N ASP A 176 1.69 6.91 21.94
CA ASP A 176 0.41 7.53 21.57
C ASP A 176 0.61 8.78 20.70
N ILE A 177 1.57 9.65 21.07
CA ILE A 177 1.93 10.83 20.26
C ILE A 177 2.38 10.42 18.86
N ASP A 178 3.27 9.42 18.77
CA ASP A 178 3.79 8.92 17.50
C ASP A 178 2.68 8.31 16.65
N PHE A 179 1.76 7.55 17.26
CA PHE A 179 0.59 7.00 16.60
C PHE A 179 -0.35 8.09 16.06
N GLN A 180 -0.66 9.11 16.87
CA GLN A 180 -1.50 10.23 16.43
C GLN A 180 -0.84 11.00 15.28
N ALA A 181 0.46 11.26 15.34
CA ALA A 181 1.20 11.93 14.27
C ALA A 181 1.17 11.12 12.96
N TRP A 182 1.44 9.82 13.04
CA TRP A 182 1.33 8.91 11.90
C TRP A 182 -0.09 8.87 11.34
N PHE A 183 -1.11 8.78 12.19
CA PHE A 183 -2.51 8.72 11.78
C PHE A 183 -2.98 10.02 11.10
N GLN A 184 -2.58 11.18 11.62
CA GLN A 184 -2.86 12.46 10.96
C GLN A 184 -2.15 12.58 9.61
N ASN A 185 -0.91 12.07 9.50
CA ASN A 185 -0.22 12.03 8.23
C ASN A 185 -0.98 11.16 7.21
N LEU A 186 -1.45 9.97 7.61
CA LEU A 186 -2.31 9.13 6.77
C LEU A 186 -3.60 9.86 6.34
N LYS A 187 -4.26 10.58 7.25
CA LYS A 187 -5.45 11.36 6.91
C LYS A 187 -5.16 12.45 5.90
N ASN A 188 -4.05 13.17 6.04
CA ASN A 188 -3.64 14.20 5.08
C ASN A 188 -3.29 13.61 3.72
N GLN A 189 -2.74 12.38 3.69
CA GLN A 189 -2.50 11.68 2.43
C GLN A 189 -3.82 11.26 1.77
N LEU A 190 -4.75 10.72 2.54
CA LEU A 190 -6.05 10.20 2.07
C LEU A 190 -7.16 11.26 1.96
N ASP A 191 -6.83 12.55 2.11
CA ASP A 191 -7.78 13.65 2.10
C ASP A 191 -8.44 13.84 0.72
N ASP A 192 -9.47 14.70 0.70
CA ASP A 192 -10.25 15.13 -0.47
C ASP A 192 -9.44 15.30 -1.76
N ASN A 193 -8.17 15.69 -1.69
CA ASN A 193 -7.28 15.81 -2.84
C ASN A 193 -7.06 14.48 -3.58
N GLN A 194 -6.91 13.34 -2.90
CA GLN A 194 -6.73 12.06 -3.58
C GLN A 194 -8.03 11.54 -4.20
N ALA A 195 -9.15 11.66 -3.50
CA ALA A 195 -10.46 11.28 -4.02
C ALA A 195 -10.87 12.18 -5.20
N ALA A 196 -10.67 13.50 -5.10
CA ALA A 196 -10.91 14.44 -6.20
C ALA A 196 -9.96 14.21 -7.38
N ASN A 197 -8.68 13.92 -7.13
CA ASN A 197 -7.74 13.59 -8.19
C ASN A 197 -8.11 12.29 -8.92
N LEU A 198 -8.52 11.25 -8.18
CA LEU A 198 -9.01 10.00 -8.77
C LEU A 198 -10.31 10.23 -9.56
N GLN A 199 -11.23 11.04 -9.04
CA GLN A 199 -12.45 11.41 -9.77
C GLN A 199 -12.14 12.17 -11.07
N ASN A 200 -11.24 13.14 -11.02
CA ASN A 200 -10.78 13.87 -12.21
C ASN A 200 -10.15 12.94 -13.26
N GLN A 201 -9.37 11.95 -12.82
CA GLN A 201 -8.81 10.93 -13.72
C GLN A 201 -9.90 10.04 -14.32
N ILE A 202 -10.89 9.61 -13.53
CA ILE A 202 -12.03 8.81 -14.00
C ILE A 202 -12.85 9.59 -15.04
N ASP A 203 -13.14 10.87 -14.79
CA ASP A 203 -13.92 11.71 -15.70
C ASP A 203 -13.20 11.95 -17.03
N ALA A 204 -11.87 12.14 -17.00
CA ALA A 204 -11.06 12.25 -18.21
C ALA A 204 -11.11 10.95 -19.05
N VAL A 205 -11.02 9.80 -18.39
CA VAL A 205 -11.06 8.48 -19.04
C VAL A 205 -12.45 8.18 -19.61
N ASN A 206 -13.52 8.46 -18.88
CA ASN A 206 -14.91 8.26 -19.34
C ASN A 206 -15.23 9.09 -20.59
N ASN A 207 -14.67 10.29 -20.70
CA ASN A 207 -14.86 11.13 -21.89
C ASN A 207 -14.20 10.58 -23.17
N VAL A 208 -13.19 9.72 -23.03
CA VAL A 208 -12.45 9.12 -24.16
C VAL A 208 -13.04 7.76 -24.57
N ILE A 209 -13.52 6.96 -23.62
CA ILE A 209 -13.74 5.52 -23.85
C ILE A 209 -15.14 5.15 -24.32
N VAL A 210 -16.17 5.96 -24.05
CA VAL A 210 -17.55 5.58 -24.36
C VAL A 210 -17.94 6.06 -25.76
N GLN A 211 -18.28 5.12 -26.67
CA GLN A 211 -19.05 5.46 -27.88
C GLN A 211 -20.34 6.15 -27.45
N LYS A 212 -20.42 7.47 -27.62
CA LYS A 212 -21.54 8.29 -27.13
C LYS A 212 -22.81 7.91 -27.86
N ALA A 213 -23.87 7.60 -27.12
CA ALA A 213 -25.15 7.22 -27.72
C ALA A 213 -25.76 8.39 -28.52
N ILE A 214 -26.22 8.12 -29.73
CA ILE A 214 -26.99 9.06 -30.55
C ILE A 214 -28.47 8.95 -30.15
N PRO A 215 -29.09 10.02 -29.62
CA PRO A 215 -30.49 9.96 -29.19
C PRO A 215 -31.45 9.81 -30.39
N ALA A 216 -32.71 9.47 -30.12
CA ALA A 216 -33.74 9.44 -31.17
C ALA A 216 -34.04 10.86 -31.67
N GLY A 217 -34.22 11.02 -32.99
CA GLY A 217 -34.51 12.33 -33.60
C GLY A 217 -33.32 13.29 -33.70
N ALA A 218 -32.11 12.87 -33.32
CA ALA A 218 -30.90 13.66 -33.53
C ALA A 218 -30.63 13.88 -35.03
N SER A 219 -29.96 14.98 -35.36
CA SER A 219 -29.38 15.21 -36.68
C SER A 219 -27.90 14.83 -36.69
N LEU A 220 -27.45 14.05 -37.67
CA LEU A 220 -26.03 13.76 -37.84
C LEU A 220 -25.22 15.01 -38.20
N ASP A 221 -25.87 16.08 -38.66
CA ASP A 221 -25.21 17.34 -39.01
C ASP A 221 -24.71 18.11 -37.77
N ASP A 222 -25.24 17.79 -36.59
CA ASP A 222 -24.86 18.43 -35.33
C ASP A 222 -23.54 17.85 -34.78
N TYR A 223 -23.10 16.69 -35.26
CA TYR A 223 -21.92 15.98 -34.79
C TYR A 223 -20.63 16.50 -35.44
N LYS A 224 -20.16 17.66 -34.97
CA LYS A 224 -19.01 18.39 -35.53
C LYS A 224 -17.72 18.29 -34.73
N THR A 225 -17.78 17.73 -33.53
CA THR A 225 -16.63 17.56 -32.62
C THR A 225 -16.07 16.15 -32.74
N GLU A 226 -14.75 16.00 -32.60
CA GLU A 226 -14.10 14.69 -32.61
C GLU A 226 -14.71 13.75 -31.58
N GLY A 227 -14.97 12.52 -32.01
CA GLY A 227 -15.55 11.52 -31.13
C GLY A 227 -16.04 10.29 -31.87
N GLU A 228 -16.43 9.32 -31.07
CA GLU A 228 -17.07 8.09 -31.49
C GLU A 228 -18.49 8.07 -30.93
N PHE A 229 -19.45 7.79 -31.81
CA PHE A 229 -20.86 7.81 -31.50
C PHE A 229 -21.51 6.53 -32.02
N SER A 230 -22.56 6.07 -31.35
CA SER A 230 -23.27 4.86 -31.76
C SER A 230 -24.78 5.02 -31.66
N LYS A 231 -25.48 4.39 -32.59
CA LYS A 231 -26.92 4.22 -32.56
C LYS A 231 -27.22 2.74 -32.48
N SER A 232 -27.77 2.28 -31.36
CA SER A 232 -28.05 0.87 -31.08
C SER A 232 -29.43 0.39 -31.54
N THR A 233 -30.34 1.31 -31.88
CA THR A 233 -31.72 0.99 -32.26
C THR A 233 -32.12 1.63 -33.59
N SER A 234 -32.92 0.91 -34.36
CA SER A 234 -33.49 1.35 -35.64
C SER A 234 -34.50 2.48 -35.42
N THR A 235 -34.05 3.73 -35.46
CA THR A 235 -34.91 4.92 -35.50
C THR A 235 -34.39 5.89 -36.54
N VAL A 236 -35.29 6.66 -37.15
CA VAL A 236 -34.95 7.72 -38.10
C VAL A 236 -34.04 8.75 -37.43
N VAL A 237 -32.80 8.84 -37.92
CA VAL A 237 -31.84 9.90 -37.57
C VAL A 237 -31.75 10.82 -38.77
N THR A 238 -31.99 12.11 -38.56
CA THR A 238 -31.99 13.10 -39.66
C THR A 238 -30.57 13.28 -40.18
N GLY A 239 -30.40 13.39 -41.50
CA GLY A 239 -29.07 13.54 -42.11
C GLY A 239 -28.24 12.26 -42.14
N ALA A 240 -28.80 11.09 -41.82
CA ALA A 240 -28.19 9.79 -42.10
C ALA A 240 -28.17 9.49 -43.62
N PRO A 241 -27.22 8.67 -44.12
CA PRO A 241 -27.23 8.21 -45.50
C PRO A 241 -28.53 7.47 -45.85
N GLU A 242 -29.01 7.63 -47.08
CA GLU A 242 -30.18 6.90 -47.56
C GLU A 242 -29.97 5.38 -47.48
N GLY A 243 -30.97 4.68 -46.96
CA GLY A 243 -30.93 3.22 -46.74
C GLY A 243 -30.36 2.77 -45.38
N VAL A 244 -29.79 3.67 -44.57
CA VAL A 244 -29.37 3.35 -43.20
C VAL A 244 -30.59 3.41 -42.28
N THR A 245 -31.14 2.24 -41.96
CA THR A 245 -32.32 2.11 -41.07
C THR A 245 -32.00 1.42 -39.76
N GLY A 246 -30.87 0.70 -39.68
CA GLY A 246 -30.47 -0.12 -38.54
C GLY A 246 -29.52 0.57 -37.54
N ALA A 247 -28.87 -0.25 -36.71
CA ALA A 247 -27.82 0.22 -35.82
C ALA A 247 -26.56 0.61 -36.61
N PHE A 248 -25.91 1.69 -36.20
CA PHE A 248 -24.68 2.15 -36.85
C PHE A 248 -23.71 2.79 -35.86
N ARG A 249 -22.45 2.92 -36.27
CA ARG A 249 -21.43 3.73 -35.60
C ARG A 249 -21.11 4.94 -36.45
N LEU A 250 -20.95 6.10 -35.82
CA LEU A 250 -20.46 7.32 -36.44
C LEU A 250 -19.13 7.72 -35.80
N SER A 251 -18.11 7.91 -36.63
CA SER A 251 -16.81 8.45 -36.26
C SER A 251 -16.67 9.85 -36.84
N VAL A 252 -16.34 10.82 -35.99
CA VAL A 252 -16.06 12.21 -36.39
C VAL A 252 -14.60 12.51 -36.13
N ARG A 253 -13.91 13.08 -37.12
CA ARG A 253 -12.51 13.52 -37.03
C ARG A 253 -12.35 14.90 -37.62
N THR A 254 -11.46 15.70 -37.03
CA THR A 254 -11.04 16.96 -37.61
C THR A 254 -9.88 16.72 -38.56
N ILE A 255 -9.82 17.50 -39.64
CA ILE A 255 -8.70 17.45 -40.58
C ILE A 255 -7.63 18.39 -40.05
N LEU A 256 -6.47 17.82 -39.70
CA LEU A 256 -5.35 18.52 -39.06
C LEU A 256 -5.02 19.84 -39.77
N GLY A 257 -5.01 20.94 -39.02
CA GLY A 257 -4.67 22.27 -39.54
C GLY A 257 -5.76 22.95 -40.38
N SER A 258 -7.00 22.47 -40.36
CA SER A 258 -8.12 23.06 -41.11
C SER A 258 -9.42 23.10 -40.30
N SER A 259 -10.44 23.80 -40.81
CA SER A 259 -11.82 23.75 -40.31
C SER A 259 -12.64 22.59 -40.90
N GLY A 260 -11.98 21.66 -41.61
CA GLY A 260 -12.61 20.50 -42.21
C GLY A 260 -12.97 19.42 -41.18
N ILE A 261 -14.15 18.86 -41.33
CA ILE A 261 -14.65 17.72 -40.53
C ILE A 261 -14.87 16.54 -41.45
N PHE A 262 -14.40 15.37 -41.04
CA PHE A 262 -14.69 14.11 -41.69
C PHE A 262 -15.65 13.29 -40.82
N GLN A 263 -16.78 12.90 -41.39
CA GLN A 263 -17.70 11.95 -40.78
C GLN A 263 -17.64 10.63 -41.53
N MET A 264 -17.53 9.54 -40.78
CA MET A 264 -17.58 8.17 -41.29
C MET A 264 -18.63 7.39 -40.53
N LEU A 265 -19.58 6.80 -41.25
CA LEU A 265 -20.64 5.98 -40.70
C LEU A 265 -20.45 4.53 -41.15
N TYR A 266 -20.45 3.60 -40.19
CA TYR A 266 -20.46 2.17 -40.44
C TYR A 266 -21.84 1.61 -40.08
N ASP A 267 -22.56 1.12 -41.09
CA ASP A 267 -23.85 0.47 -40.90
C ASP A 267 -23.63 -1.00 -40.53
N TYR A 268 -24.08 -1.42 -39.34
CA TYR A 268 -23.91 -2.79 -38.89
C TYR A 268 -24.77 -3.79 -39.67
N ALA A 269 -25.88 -3.35 -40.27
CA ALA A 269 -26.78 -4.23 -41.00
C ALA A 269 -26.21 -4.62 -42.37
N THR A 270 -25.79 -3.63 -43.17
CA THR A 270 -25.26 -3.87 -44.52
C THR A 270 -23.75 -4.02 -44.58
N ARG A 271 -23.04 -3.72 -43.47
CA ARG A 271 -21.57 -3.60 -43.41
C ARG A 271 -21.00 -2.54 -44.36
N ALA A 272 -21.86 -1.65 -44.87
CA ALA A 272 -21.44 -0.56 -45.71
C ALA A 272 -20.79 0.56 -44.89
N VAL A 273 -19.76 1.16 -45.46
CA VAL A 273 -19.13 2.37 -44.96
C VAL A 273 -19.62 3.54 -45.79
N TYR A 274 -20.06 4.59 -45.11
CA TYR A 274 -20.40 5.87 -45.71
C TYR A 274 -19.47 6.94 -45.16
N TYR A 275 -19.14 7.94 -45.96
CA TYR A 275 -18.36 9.08 -45.51
C TYR A 275 -18.85 10.38 -46.12
N ARG A 276 -18.59 11.49 -45.43
CA ARG A 276 -18.76 12.84 -45.98
C ARG A 276 -17.79 13.80 -45.33
N ILE A 277 -17.54 14.89 -46.03
CA ILE A 277 -16.71 15.99 -45.56
C ILE A 277 -17.61 17.21 -45.33
N GLY A 278 -17.41 17.87 -44.20
CA GLY A 278 -18.07 19.11 -43.84
C GLY A 278 -17.09 20.13 -43.28
N ASN A 279 -17.64 21.18 -42.71
CA ASN A 279 -16.90 22.26 -42.09
C ASN A 279 -17.48 22.58 -40.71
N THR A 280 -16.62 22.92 -39.74
CA THR A 280 -17.04 23.25 -38.36
C THR A 280 -18.05 24.40 -38.30
N SER A 281 -17.92 25.40 -39.17
CA SER A 281 -18.81 26.56 -39.24
C SER A 281 -19.92 26.39 -40.27
N LEU A 282 -19.59 25.88 -41.46
CA LEU A 282 -20.55 25.83 -42.59
C LEU A 282 -21.40 24.56 -42.63
N GLY A 283 -21.10 23.54 -41.81
CA GLY A 283 -21.85 22.29 -41.77
C GLY A 283 -21.51 21.34 -42.92
N PHE A 284 -22.46 20.48 -43.30
CA PHE A 284 -22.28 19.41 -44.27
C PHE A 284 -23.08 19.72 -45.55
N ASN A 285 -22.42 20.35 -46.53
CA ASN A 285 -23.05 20.71 -47.82
C ASN A 285 -22.86 19.63 -48.90
N LEU A 286 -22.11 18.57 -48.60
CA LEU A 286 -21.88 17.44 -49.49
C LEU A 286 -22.68 16.23 -49.02
N SER A 287 -23.36 15.58 -49.97
CA SER A 287 -24.08 14.34 -49.71
C SER A 287 -23.11 13.22 -49.31
N TRP A 288 -23.62 12.28 -48.50
CA TRP A 288 -22.90 11.07 -48.14
C TRP A 288 -22.44 10.30 -49.37
N GLN A 289 -21.18 9.88 -49.34
CA GLN A 289 -20.58 8.97 -50.30
C GLN A 289 -20.54 7.57 -49.68
N LYS A 290 -20.91 6.55 -50.46
CA LYS A 290 -20.79 5.15 -50.04
C LYS A 290 -19.47 4.58 -50.56
N THR A 291 -18.68 3.97 -49.68
CA THR A 291 -17.43 3.32 -50.09
C THR A 291 -17.74 2.11 -50.97
N VAL A 292 -17.09 2.04 -52.14
CA VAL A 292 -17.16 0.86 -53.01
C VAL A 292 -16.41 -0.28 -52.31
N THR A 293 -17.10 -1.37 -52.03
CA THR A 293 -16.51 -2.61 -51.54
C THR A 293 -16.48 -3.62 -52.68
N SER A 294 -15.44 -4.46 -52.72
CA SER A 294 -15.40 -5.58 -53.66
C SER A 294 -16.51 -6.57 -53.33
N ASP A 295 -17.08 -7.22 -54.34
CA ASP A 295 -17.91 -8.39 -54.11
C ASP A 295 -17.11 -9.55 -53.47
N GLU A 296 -17.79 -10.66 -53.16
CA GLU A 296 -17.18 -11.86 -52.55
C GLU A 296 -16.07 -12.48 -53.41
N THR A 297 -15.89 -12.02 -54.65
CA THR A 297 -14.85 -12.48 -55.59
C THR A 297 -13.68 -11.50 -55.72
N GLY A 298 -13.68 -10.38 -54.97
CA GLY A 298 -12.61 -9.39 -54.99
C GLY A 298 -12.71 -8.35 -56.11
N ILE A 299 -13.84 -8.29 -56.83
CA ILE A 299 -14.05 -7.34 -57.93
C ILE A 299 -14.81 -6.11 -57.42
N ALA A 300 -14.19 -4.93 -57.52
CA ALA A 300 -14.85 -3.65 -57.22
C ALA A 300 -15.52 -3.09 -58.50
N LYS A 301 -16.86 -2.98 -58.50
CA LYS A 301 -17.56 -2.21 -59.54
C LYS A 301 -17.49 -0.73 -59.18
N VAL A 302 -16.57 0.00 -59.81
CA VAL A 302 -16.55 1.46 -59.76
C VAL A 302 -17.54 1.97 -60.80
N GLU A 303 -18.67 2.53 -60.35
CA GLU A 303 -19.58 3.24 -61.27
C GLU A 303 -18.89 4.51 -61.80
N LYS A 304 -19.27 4.88 -63.02
CA LYS A 304 -18.71 5.92 -63.90
C LYS A 304 -18.18 7.15 -63.13
N LEU A 305 -16.88 7.41 -63.23
CA LEU A 305 -16.26 8.68 -62.84
C LEU A 305 -16.54 9.71 -63.95
N GLU A 306 -17.57 10.54 -63.77
CA GLU A 306 -17.76 11.73 -64.62
C GLU A 306 -16.88 12.87 -64.11
N VAL A 307 -15.76 13.10 -64.78
CA VAL A 307 -14.97 14.32 -64.67
C VAL A 307 -15.16 15.10 -65.97
N SER A 308 -15.47 16.39 -65.85
CA SER A 308 -15.81 17.33 -66.92
C SER A 308 -15.11 17.06 -68.28
N ASP A 309 -15.93 16.94 -69.32
CA ASP A 309 -15.63 17.08 -70.75
C ASP A 309 -14.63 16.12 -71.43
N ASN A 310 -14.23 15.00 -70.80
CA ASN A 310 -13.60 13.88 -71.53
C ASN A 310 -13.99 12.52 -70.95
N PRO A 311 -14.61 11.60 -71.73
CA PRO A 311 -14.91 10.26 -71.24
C PRO A 311 -13.61 9.45 -71.10
N VAL A 312 -13.17 9.26 -69.86
CA VAL A 312 -12.14 8.26 -69.52
C VAL A 312 -12.83 6.91 -69.35
N TYR A 313 -12.50 5.97 -70.22
CA TYR A 313 -13.08 4.63 -70.24
C TYR A 313 -12.48 3.77 -69.12
N GLY A 314 -13.33 3.05 -68.38
CA GLY A 314 -13.02 2.50 -67.05
C GLY A 314 -11.82 1.55 -66.94
N VAL A 315 -11.29 1.46 -65.72
CA VAL A 315 -10.15 0.62 -65.34
C VAL A 315 -10.63 -0.57 -64.49
N THR A 316 -10.24 -1.79 -64.86
CA THR A 316 -10.47 -3.01 -64.06
C THR A 316 -9.14 -3.66 -63.72
N THR A 317 -9.07 -4.39 -62.60
CA THR A 317 -7.88 -5.19 -62.25
C THR A 317 -8.16 -6.66 -62.53
N ASN A 318 -7.27 -7.32 -63.27
CA ASN A 318 -7.35 -8.74 -63.55
C ASN A 318 -5.97 -9.38 -63.37
N ASN A 319 -5.81 -10.27 -62.39
CA ASN A 319 -4.56 -10.97 -62.08
C ASN A 319 -3.33 -10.03 -61.95
N GLY A 320 -3.51 -8.86 -61.34
CA GLY A 320 -2.44 -7.88 -61.11
C GLY A 320 -2.10 -6.98 -62.30
N TRP A 321 -2.85 -7.06 -63.41
CA TRP A 321 -2.80 -6.10 -64.51
C TRP A 321 -3.96 -5.11 -64.40
N TYR A 322 -3.65 -3.82 -64.57
CA TYR A 322 -4.62 -2.75 -64.76
C TYR A 322 -5.03 -2.72 -66.23
N GLU A 323 -6.27 -3.09 -66.53
CA GLU A 323 -6.84 -2.99 -67.87
C GLU A 323 -7.63 -1.70 -67.99
N GLU A 324 -7.31 -0.90 -69.01
CA GLU A 324 -8.03 0.29 -69.41
C GLU A 324 -8.52 0.12 -70.84
N ARG A 325 -9.81 0.32 -71.06
CA ARG A 325 -10.36 0.37 -72.42
C ARG A 325 -10.00 1.74 -73.00
N LEU A 326 -9.47 1.81 -74.22
CA LEU A 326 -9.17 3.09 -74.89
C LEU A 326 -10.17 3.42 -76.01
N GLY A 327 -11.01 2.46 -76.40
CA GLY A 327 -12.03 2.62 -77.44
C GLY A 327 -12.88 1.35 -77.63
N GLU A 328 -13.69 1.28 -78.68
CA GLU A 328 -14.34 0.03 -79.07
C GLU A 328 -13.28 -1.01 -79.45
N ASN A 329 -13.23 -2.08 -78.67
CA ASN A 329 -12.29 -3.20 -78.79
C ASN A 329 -10.80 -2.88 -78.62
N TYR A 330 -10.38 -1.67 -78.21
CA TYR A 330 -8.97 -1.33 -77.96
C TYR A 330 -8.70 -1.16 -76.46
N TYR A 331 -7.60 -1.73 -75.97
CA TYR A 331 -7.27 -1.79 -74.55
C TYR A 331 -5.78 -1.53 -74.30
N ARG A 332 -5.49 -0.94 -73.14
CA ARG A 332 -4.17 -0.83 -72.51
C ARG A 332 -4.15 -1.70 -71.26
N TRP A 333 -3.15 -2.54 -71.12
CA TRP A 333 -2.88 -3.27 -69.88
C TRP A 333 -1.57 -2.81 -69.28
N THR A 334 -1.59 -2.42 -68.01
CA THR A 334 -0.40 -1.97 -67.27
C THR A 334 -0.15 -2.90 -66.09
N GLN A 335 1.08 -3.32 -65.88
CA GLN A 335 1.49 -3.99 -64.65
C GLN A 335 2.72 -3.32 -64.05
N ILE A 336 2.68 -3.13 -62.74
CA ILE A 336 3.73 -2.50 -61.97
C ILE A 336 4.39 -3.58 -61.12
N PHE A 337 5.70 -3.70 -61.20
CA PHE A 337 6.48 -4.61 -60.37
C PHE A 337 7.58 -3.87 -59.63
N THR A 338 7.90 -4.35 -58.43
CA THR A 338 9.01 -3.85 -57.61
C THR A 338 10.11 -4.91 -57.57
N VAL A 339 11.33 -4.51 -57.90
CA VAL A 339 12.52 -5.38 -57.84
C VAL A 339 13.54 -4.80 -56.88
N GLY A 340 14.11 -5.65 -56.02
CA GLY A 340 15.20 -5.28 -55.13
C GLY A 340 16.54 -5.29 -55.87
N ALA A 341 17.17 -4.13 -56.05
CA ALA A 341 18.47 -4.03 -56.68
C ALA A 341 19.22 -2.75 -56.24
N ASN A 342 20.52 -2.88 -55.96
CA ASN A 342 21.44 -1.76 -55.72
C ASN A 342 21.81 -1.13 -57.07
N ILE A 343 21.07 -0.12 -57.51
CA ILE A 343 21.24 0.52 -58.83
C ILE A 343 21.49 2.03 -58.65
N ALA A 344 22.52 2.55 -59.32
CA ALA A 344 22.70 3.99 -59.51
C ALA A 344 21.83 4.46 -60.69
N ALA A 345 21.21 5.64 -60.54
CA ALA A 345 20.23 6.21 -61.46
C ALA A 345 20.50 5.93 -62.94
N ALA A 346 19.63 5.14 -63.57
CA ALA A 346 19.61 4.96 -65.02
C ALA A 346 18.38 5.67 -65.60
N THR A 347 18.59 6.51 -66.61
CA THR A 347 17.54 7.11 -67.45
C THR A 347 17.61 6.49 -68.84
N GLY A 348 16.49 5.91 -69.30
CA GLY A 348 16.36 5.39 -70.66
C GLY A 348 15.02 4.67 -70.89
N SER A 349 14.50 4.77 -72.12
CA SER A 349 13.34 4.00 -72.61
C SER A 349 13.85 3.00 -73.65
N LEU A 350 13.46 1.73 -73.55
CA LEU A 350 13.83 0.69 -74.51
C LEU A 350 12.66 0.36 -75.43
N TYR A 351 12.94 0.33 -76.73
CA TYR A 351 12.03 -0.17 -77.76
C TYR A 351 12.53 -1.55 -78.22
N ASN A 352 11.65 -2.56 -78.12
CA ASN A 352 11.74 -3.84 -78.85
C ASN A 352 13.08 -4.61 -78.78
N SER A 353 13.59 -4.93 -77.58
CA SER A 353 14.58 -6.01 -77.43
C SER A 353 14.52 -6.66 -76.04
N ASP A 354 14.64 -8.00 -76.01
CA ASP A 354 14.37 -8.89 -74.86
C ASP A 354 15.40 -8.85 -73.71
N THR A 355 16.23 -7.80 -73.62
CA THR A 355 17.29 -7.74 -72.61
C THR A 355 17.50 -6.32 -72.09
N LEU A 356 17.24 -6.11 -70.80
CA LEU A 356 17.63 -4.91 -70.05
C LEU A 356 19.03 -5.14 -69.43
N THR A 357 20.03 -4.40 -69.91
CA THR A 357 21.39 -4.44 -69.35
C THR A 357 21.59 -3.24 -68.42
N ILE A 358 21.87 -3.49 -67.14
CA ILE A 358 22.08 -2.42 -66.13
C ILE A 358 23.57 -2.41 -65.75
N PRO A 359 24.27 -1.26 -65.84
CA PRO A 359 25.66 -1.16 -65.39
C PRO A 359 25.76 -1.29 -63.86
N ALA A 360 26.68 -2.10 -63.35
CA ALA A 360 26.97 -2.17 -61.92
C ALA A 360 27.89 -1.01 -61.48
N ALA A 361 27.69 -0.49 -60.26
CA ALA A 361 28.52 0.58 -59.69
C ALA A 361 29.97 0.11 -59.41
N PRO A 362 30.99 0.99 -59.54
CA PRO A 362 32.37 0.59 -59.36
C PRO A 362 32.78 0.69 -57.88
N THR A 363 33.16 -0.43 -57.27
CA THR A 363 34.13 -0.43 -56.18
C THR A 363 34.92 -1.74 -56.15
N GLY A 364 36.11 -1.70 -56.75
CA GLY A 364 37.24 -2.55 -56.35
C GLY A 364 37.13 -4.07 -56.53
N ALA A 365 36.74 -4.55 -57.71
CA ALA A 365 37.26 -5.77 -58.39
C ALA A 365 36.29 -6.23 -59.50
N VAL A 366 36.79 -6.28 -60.74
CA VAL A 366 36.25 -6.92 -61.96
C VAL A 366 34.80 -6.55 -62.34
N ASN A 367 34.65 -5.74 -63.39
CA ASN A 367 33.38 -5.39 -64.04
C ASN A 367 32.63 -6.64 -64.54
N THR A 368 31.66 -7.14 -63.79
CA THR A 368 30.65 -8.06 -64.31
C THR A 368 29.33 -7.32 -64.47
N ASN A 369 28.95 -7.01 -65.72
CA ASN A 369 27.58 -6.60 -66.04
C ASN A 369 26.62 -7.65 -65.46
N ARG A 370 25.65 -7.24 -64.63
CA ARG A 370 24.56 -8.14 -64.25
C ARG A 370 23.45 -8.02 -65.30
N THR A 371 23.39 -8.99 -66.19
CA THR A 371 22.23 -9.17 -67.07
C THR A 371 21.04 -9.57 -66.19
N VAL A 372 20.01 -8.73 -66.10
CA VAL A 372 18.72 -9.16 -65.57
C VAL A 372 18.00 -9.83 -66.74
N THR A 373 18.22 -11.14 -66.90
CA THR A 373 17.41 -11.94 -67.80
C THR A 373 16.07 -12.19 -67.13
N ILE A 374 14.99 -11.61 -67.66
CA ILE A 374 13.63 -12.01 -67.28
C ILE A 374 13.42 -13.38 -67.93
N SER A 375 13.86 -14.46 -67.28
CA SER A 375 13.93 -15.80 -67.88
C SER A 375 12.57 -16.50 -68.01
N ALA A 376 11.52 -15.93 -67.43
CA ALA A 376 10.12 -16.25 -67.71
C ALA A 376 9.28 -15.23 -66.94
N ALA A 377 8.57 -14.33 -67.62
CA ALA A 377 7.40 -13.75 -67.00
C ALA A 377 6.44 -14.92 -66.68
N PRO A 378 5.71 -14.93 -65.55
CA PRO A 378 4.57 -15.81 -65.40
C PRO A 378 3.52 -15.34 -66.41
N TRP A 379 3.64 -15.80 -67.64
CA TRP A 379 2.68 -15.53 -68.70
C TRP A 379 1.35 -16.15 -68.25
N PRO A 380 0.29 -15.37 -68.01
CA PRO A 380 -1.02 -16.00 -67.95
C PRO A 380 -1.21 -16.66 -69.32
N CYS A 381 -1.45 -17.96 -69.32
CA CYS A 381 -1.71 -18.78 -70.49
C CYS A 381 -2.95 -18.28 -71.24
N TRP A 382 -2.77 -17.29 -72.11
CA TRP A 382 -3.79 -16.78 -73.04
C TRP A 382 -3.30 -17.06 -74.46
N THR A 383 -3.08 -18.34 -74.79
CA THR A 383 -2.60 -18.81 -76.10
C THR A 383 -3.65 -18.67 -77.23
N GLY A 384 -4.66 -17.82 -77.06
CA GLY A 384 -5.73 -17.62 -78.04
C GLY A 384 -6.13 -16.17 -78.33
N TYR A 385 -5.65 -15.17 -77.58
CA TYR A 385 -6.24 -13.82 -77.61
C TYR A 385 -5.38 -12.71 -78.25
N PHE A 386 -4.15 -12.99 -78.64
CA PHE A 386 -3.24 -11.97 -79.20
C PHE A 386 -2.91 -12.26 -80.66
N ALA A 387 -3.90 -12.13 -81.55
CA ALA A 387 -3.67 -12.31 -82.98
C ALA A 387 -2.98 -11.10 -83.65
N THR A 388 -2.89 -9.92 -83.00
CA THR A 388 -2.29 -8.74 -83.65
C THR A 388 -1.83 -7.68 -82.63
N ALA A 389 -0.91 -8.01 -81.71
CA ALA A 389 -0.35 -7.01 -80.79
C ALA A 389 0.83 -6.26 -81.45
N GLY A 390 0.56 -5.05 -81.93
CA GLY A 390 1.57 -4.09 -82.37
C GLY A 390 2.28 -3.44 -81.19
N GLY A 391 3.39 -4.03 -80.75
CA GLY A 391 4.42 -3.37 -79.92
C GLY A 391 4.27 -3.55 -78.41
N PHE A 392 5.18 -4.33 -77.83
CA PHE A 392 5.46 -4.34 -76.38
C PHE A 392 6.38 -3.16 -76.05
N ARG A 393 6.06 -2.37 -75.02
CA ARG A 393 6.92 -1.26 -74.56
C ARG A 393 7.11 -1.30 -73.05
N LEU A 394 8.36 -1.38 -72.63
CA LEU A 394 8.74 -1.16 -71.24
C LEU A 394 8.98 0.34 -71.05
N PHE A 395 8.16 1.02 -70.25
CA PHE A 395 8.29 2.45 -70.02
C PHE A 395 8.91 2.73 -68.64
N SER A 396 10.06 3.41 -68.69
CA SER A 396 10.75 4.18 -67.63
C SER A 396 10.93 3.56 -66.23
N THR A 397 12.17 3.62 -65.76
CA THR A 397 12.57 3.37 -64.37
C THR A 397 12.42 4.64 -63.54
N VAL A 398 11.66 4.59 -62.43
CA VAL A 398 11.71 5.65 -61.40
C VAL A 398 12.35 5.06 -60.15
N VAL A 399 13.59 5.47 -59.87
CA VAL A 399 14.28 5.14 -58.61
C VAL A 399 13.74 6.07 -57.53
N ARG A 400 12.98 5.54 -56.57
CA ARG A 400 12.38 6.36 -55.50
C ARG A 400 13.13 6.29 -54.16
N SER A 401 14.08 5.37 -54.00
CA SER A 401 14.86 5.20 -52.75
C SER A 401 16.02 4.21 -52.94
N TYR A 402 17.07 4.29 -52.12
CA TYR A 402 18.21 3.36 -52.12
C TYR A 402 17.72 1.90 -52.02
N GLY A 403 17.88 1.13 -53.12
CA GLY A 403 17.72 -0.33 -53.14
C GLY A 403 16.44 -0.89 -53.76
N GLN A 404 15.48 -0.08 -54.22
CA GLN A 404 14.28 -0.56 -54.91
C GLN A 404 14.00 0.20 -56.21
N VAL A 405 13.73 -0.57 -57.27
CA VAL A 405 13.32 -0.04 -58.58
C VAL A 405 11.92 -0.51 -58.90
N THR A 406 11.05 0.43 -59.27
CA THR A 406 9.73 0.13 -59.83
C THR A 406 9.84 0.09 -61.35
N LEU A 407 9.33 -0.99 -61.94
CA LEU A 407 9.23 -1.18 -63.39
C LEU A 407 7.76 -1.16 -63.80
N GLU A 408 7.46 -0.44 -64.88
CA GLU A 408 6.14 -0.41 -65.51
C GLU A 408 6.18 -1.15 -66.85
N ALA A 409 5.37 -2.19 -66.99
CA ALA A 409 5.13 -2.88 -68.24
C ALA A 409 3.77 -2.44 -68.80
N VAL A 410 3.76 -1.96 -70.04
CA VAL A 410 2.53 -1.53 -70.73
C VAL A 410 2.34 -2.34 -72.01
N LEU A 411 1.17 -2.95 -72.13
CA LEU A 411 0.71 -3.68 -73.30
C LEU A 411 -0.45 -2.94 -73.95
N TYR A 412 -0.47 -2.85 -75.28
CA TYR A 412 -1.60 -2.35 -76.04
C TYR A 412 -2.12 -3.46 -76.97
N GLY A 413 -3.43 -3.58 -77.12
CA GLY A 413 -4.02 -4.58 -77.99
C GLY A 413 -5.54 -4.52 -78.04
N SER A 414 -6.14 -5.37 -78.87
CA SER A 414 -7.59 -5.47 -79.02
C SER A 414 -8.15 -6.75 -78.42
N LYS A 415 -9.35 -6.69 -77.85
CA LYS A 415 -10.13 -7.89 -77.51
C LYS A 415 -11.06 -8.20 -78.68
N ASN A 416 -10.90 -9.37 -79.30
CA ASN A 416 -11.88 -9.92 -80.25
C ASN A 416 -12.84 -10.85 -79.51
#